data_AF-A0A1B7WZD1-F1
#
_entry.id   AF-A0A1B7WZD1-F1
#
_cell.length_a   1.000
_cell.length_b   1.000
_cell.length_c   1.000
_cell.angle_alpha   90.00
_cell.angle_beta   90.00
_cell.angle_gamma   90.00
#
_symmetry.space_group_name_H-M   'P 1'
#
loop_
_entity.id
_entity.type
_entity.pdbx_description
1 polymer ?
#
loop_
_entity_poly.entity_id
_entity_poly.type
_entity_poly.pdbx_seq_one_letter_code
_entity_poly.pdbx_strand_id
1 'polypeptide(L)'
;MIISSAISPANLLGCLSLFTYIFTLLPSCLRISIPTVKKAKFIANLLKYRRQIGILAFLLALVHVVLIIIKRNVDLFDLQTYSISLEGTASLIIFALLAFTSNDWSVKKMKKNWRRLHQLTYTALFLLFWHIQEKMSDHWNILTPIELIAMTIITALFLKRRWLEYRKEYEQQAKKQII
;
A
#
# COMPACT_ATOMS: atom_id res chain seq x y z
N MET A 1 -18.19 6.94 -23.58
CA MET A 1 -17.48 6.82 -22.28
C MET A 1 -17.45 8.19 -21.62
N ILE A 2 -18.36 8.46 -20.68
CA ILE A 2 -18.51 9.80 -20.08
C ILE A 2 -17.58 9.88 -18.87
N ILE A 3 -16.51 10.66 -18.99
CA ILE A 3 -15.64 10.99 -17.86
C ILE A 3 -16.40 11.99 -17.00
N SER A 4 -16.88 11.58 -15.83
CA SER A 4 -17.45 12.53 -14.88
C SER A 4 -16.33 13.38 -14.28
N SER A 5 -16.39 14.70 -14.49
CA SER A 5 -15.41 15.66 -13.96
C SER A 5 -15.59 15.95 -12.46
N ALA A 6 -16.72 15.53 -11.86
CA ALA A 6 -16.99 15.71 -10.45
C ALA A 6 -16.23 14.66 -9.61
N ILE A 7 -15.18 15.11 -8.92
CA ILE A 7 -14.42 14.28 -7.99
C ILE A 7 -15.23 14.15 -6.70
N SER A 8 -15.77 12.96 -6.42
CA SER A 8 -16.41 12.68 -5.13
C SER A 8 -15.38 12.76 -3.99
N PRO A 9 -15.73 13.34 -2.82
CA PRO A 9 -14.83 13.39 -1.67
C PRO A 9 -14.29 12.01 -1.26
N ALA A 10 -15.10 10.95 -1.41
CA ALA A 10 -14.67 9.58 -1.18
C ALA A 10 -13.50 9.21 -2.11
N ASN A 11 -13.63 9.43 -3.42
CA ASN A 11 -12.57 9.09 -4.39
C ASN A 11 -11.29 9.88 -4.11
N LEU A 12 -11.40 11.17 -3.76
CA LEU A 12 -10.24 11.98 -3.41
C LEU A 12 -9.50 11.44 -2.18
N LEU A 13 -10.23 11.02 -1.14
CA LEU A 13 -9.62 10.43 0.05
C LEU A 13 -8.99 9.07 -0.22
N GLY A 14 -9.59 8.26 -1.10
CA GLY A 14 -9.00 7.01 -1.58
C GLY A 14 -7.68 7.25 -2.33
N CYS A 15 -7.68 8.24 -3.21
CA CYS A 15 -6.50 8.71 -3.94
C CYS A 15 -5.37 9.15 -2.99
N LEU A 16 -5.69 10.02 -2.02
CA LEU A 16 -4.74 10.50 -1.01
C LEU A 16 -4.19 9.35 -0.15
N SER A 17 -5.05 8.41 0.24
CA SER A 17 -4.65 7.19 0.96
C SER A 17 -3.64 6.38 0.15
N LEU A 18 -3.89 6.20 -1.15
CA LEU A 18 -2.98 5.48 -2.04
C LEU A 18 -1.62 6.17 -2.16
N PHE A 19 -1.61 7.49 -2.37
CA PHE A 19 -0.34 8.23 -2.49
C PHE A 19 0.47 8.22 -1.19
N THR A 20 -0.18 8.38 -0.04
CA THR A 20 0.48 8.27 1.26
C THR A 20 1.00 6.86 1.52
N TYR A 21 0.26 5.82 1.12
CA TYR A 21 0.75 4.44 1.15
C TYR A 21 1.97 4.24 0.25
N ILE A 22 1.95 4.74 -0.98
CA ILE A 22 3.10 4.70 -1.90
C ILE A 22 4.32 5.38 -1.26
N PHE A 23 4.16 6.55 -0.65
CA PHE A 23 5.26 7.24 0.04
C PHE A 23 5.84 6.45 1.22
N THR A 24 5.04 5.57 1.83
CA THR A 24 5.52 4.66 2.89
C THR A 24 6.47 3.59 2.33
N LEU A 25 6.21 3.08 1.11
CA LEU A 25 7.01 2.04 0.45
C LEU A 25 8.20 2.60 -0.35
N LEU A 26 8.00 3.77 -0.96
CA LEU A 26 8.92 4.44 -1.87
C LEU A 26 10.38 4.49 -1.37
N PRO A 27 10.69 4.93 -0.14
CA PRO A 27 12.07 5.02 0.31
C PRO A 27 12.78 3.67 0.39
N SER A 28 12.02 2.58 0.63
CA SER A 28 12.57 1.22 0.66
C SER A 28 12.89 0.72 -0.75
N CYS A 29 12.01 0.99 -1.72
CA CYS A 29 12.19 0.59 -3.13
C CYS A 29 13.31 1.37 -3.82
N LEU A 30 13.37 2.70 -3.60
CA LEU A 30 14.36 3.57 -4.24
C LEU A 30 15.79 3.32 -3.71
N ARG A 31 15.96 3.06 -2.41
CA ARG A 31 17.29 2.84 -1.80
C ARG A 31 18.05 1.66 -2.37
N ILE A 32 17.34 0.63 -2.85
CA ILE A 32 17.94 -0.58 -3.43
C ILE A 32 18.02 -0.47 -4.95
N SER A 33 17.00 0.07 -5.60
CA SER A 33 16.92 0.16 -7.06
C SER A 33 17.80 1.26 -7.64
N ILE A 34 18.05 2.34 -6.89
CA ILE A 34 18.82 3.51 -7.33
C ILE A 34 19.74 3.93 -6.16
N PRO A 35 20.97 3.40 -6.08
CA PRO A 35 21.90 3.69 -4.99
C PRO A 35 22.24 5.19 -4.85
N THR A 36 22.19 5.94 -5.96
CA THR A 36 22.53 7.36 -6.03
C THR A 36 21.58 8.24 -5.20
N VAL A 37 20.29 7.89 -5.12
CA VAL A 37 19.30 8.67 -4.35
C VAL A 37 19.28 8.33 -2.86
N LYS A 38 20.08 7.35 -2.42
CA LYS A 38 20.18 6.93 -1.02
C LYS A 38 20.60 8.06 -0.06
N LYS A 39 21.35 9.05 -0.57
CA LYS A 39 21.82 10.22 0.20
C LYS A 39 20.86 11.42 0.12
N ALA A 40 19.79 11.35 -0.65
CA ALA A 40 18.85 12.46 -0.75
C ALA A 40 18.16 12.70 0.59
N LYS A 41 18.21 13.94 1.10
CA LYS A 41 17.56 14.35 2.36
C LYS A 41 16.07 13.99 2.38
N PHE A 42 15.40 14.06 1.22
CA PHE A 42 14.01 13.68 1.06
C PHE A 42 13.74 12.21 1.45
N ILE A 43 14.57 11.26 0.98
CA ILE A 43 14.42 9.83 1.28
C ILE A 43 14.68 9.57 2.78
N ALA A 44 15.63 10.29 3.38
CA ALA A 44 15.89 10.19 4.82
C ALA A 44 14.69 10.68 5.65
N ASN A 45 14.05 11.80 5.25
CA ASN A 45 12.85 12.30 5.91
C ASN A 45 11.67 11.32 5.76
N LEU A 46 11.47 10.72 4.59
CA LEU A 46 10.43 9.70 4.40
C LEU A 46 10.65 8.47 5.29
N LEU A 47 11.90 8.02 5.47
CA LEU A 47 12.21 6.92 6.39
C LEU A 47 11.95 7.32 7.85
N LYS A 48 12.33 8.55 8.24
CA LYS A 48 12.11 9.07 9.60
C LYS A 48 10.62 9.09 9.96
N TYR A 49 9.78 9.56 9.05
CA TYR A 49 8.34 9.71 9.29
C TYR A 49 7.50 8.56 8.73
N ARG A 50 8.12 7.47 8.27
CA ARG A 50 7.45 6.31 7.64
C ARG A 50 6.27 5.78 8.46
N ARG A 51 6.44 5.71 9.79
CA ARG A 51 5.39 5.23 10.70
C ARG A 51 4.16 6.13 10.66
N GLN A 52 4.36 7.44 10.73
CA GLN A 52 3.27 8.43 10.72
C GLN A 52 2.56 8.46 9.37
N ILE A 53 3.33 8.40 8.27
CA ILE A 53 2.77 8.36 6.91
C ILE A 53 1.93 7.09 6.71
N GLY A 54 2.39 5.93 7.21
CA GLY A 54 1.63 4.68 7.14
C GLY A 54 0.33 4.71 7.95
N ILE A 55 0.35 5.31 9.15
CA ILE A 55 -0.86 5.50 9.96
C ILE A 55 -1.83 6.46 9.25
N LEU A 56 -1.31 7.54 8.65
CA LEU A 56 -2.11 8.48 7.88
C LEU A 56 -2.78 7.79 6.67
N ALA A 57 -2.05 6.92 5.97
CA ALA A 57 -2.63 6.13 4.87
C ALA A 57 -3.81 5.27 5.36
N PHE A 58 -3.68 4.60 6.50
CA PHE A 58 -4.79 3.84 7.08
C PHE A 58 -5.98 4.74 7.46
N LEU A 59 -5.75 5.88 8.11
CA LEU A 59 -6.84 6.78 8.51
C LEU A 59 -7.59 7.33 7.29
N LEU A 60 -6.87 7.70 6.22
CA LEU A 60 -7.49 8.14 4.97
C LEU A 60 -8.29 7.01 4.31
N ALA A 61 -7.78 5.78 4.30
CA ALA A 61 -8.50 4.60 3.83
C ALA A 61 -9.78 4.34 4.64
N LEU A 62 -9.70 4.49 5.97
CA LEU A 62 -10.85 4.29 6.85
C LEU A 62 -11.96 5.30 6.55
N VAL A 63 -11.62 6.59 6.43
CA VAL A 63 -12.60 7.62 6.08
C VAL A 63 -13.16 7.40 4.67
N HIS A 64 -12.32 6.97 3.71
CA HIS A 64 -12.78 6.59 2.37
C HIS A 64 -13.87 5.52 2.43
N VAL A 65 -13.65 4.44 3.19
CA VAL A 65 -14.61 3.33 3.31
C VAL A 65 -15.89 3.77 4.01
N VAL A 66 -15.79 4.56 5.08
CA VAL A 66 -16.97 5.11 5.78
C VAL A 66 -17.84 5.93 4.83
N LEU A 67 -17.26 6.79 4.00
CA LEU A 67 -18.01 7.58 3.02
C LEU A 67 -18.66 6.71 1.94
N ILE A 68 -18.02 5.60 1.54
CA ILE A 68 -18.62 4.65 0.59
C ILE A 68 -19.83 3.94 1.22
N ILE A 69 -19.71 3.50 2.48
CA ILE A 69 -20.81 2.86 3.22
C ILE A 69 -22.02 3.80 3.30
N ILE A 70 -21.79 5.06 3.69
CA ILE A 70 -22.84 6.09 3.77
C ILE A 70 -23.46 6.33 2.38
N LYS A 71 -22.62 6.52 1.35
CA LYS A 71 -23.08 6.83 -0.02
C LYS A 71 -23.92 5.71 -0.63
N ARG A 72 -23.57 4.45 -0.36
CA ARG A 72 -24.24 3.27 -0.91
C ARG A 72 -25.37 2.74 -0.01
N ASN A 73 -25.61 3.37 1.14
CA ASN A 73 -26.57 2.93 2.16
C ASN A 73 -26.43 1.44 2.48
N VAL A 74 -25.19 1.03 2.69
CA VAL A 74 -24.79 -0.36 2.82
C VAL A 74 -25.16 -0.90 4.20
N ASP A 75 -25.85 -2.04 4.25
CA ASP A 75 -26.13 -2.75 5.49
C ASP A 75 -24.90 -3.57 5.91
N LEU A 76 -24.31 -3.23 7.06
CA LEU A 76 -23.14 -3.92 7.61
C LEU A 76 -23.46 -5.30 8.18
N PHE A 77 -24.73 -5.59 8.44
CA PHE A 77 -25.17 -6.89 8.95
C PHE A 77 -25.47 -7.90 7.83
N ASP A 78 -25.54 -7.44 6.59
CA ASP A 78 -25.64 -8.32 5.42
C ASP A 78 -24.25 -8.82 5.02
N LEU A 79 -24.09 -10.12 4.83
CA LEU A 79 -22.84 -10.70 4.36
C LEU A 79 -22.59 -10.40 2.87
N GLN A 80 -23.65 -10.17 2.06
CA GLN A 80 -23.50 -9.82 0.64
C GLN A 80 -22.87 -8.44 0.43
N THR A 81 -23.01 -7.54 1.40
CA THR A 81 -22.34 -6.24 1.43
C THR A 81 -20.82 -6.35 1.29
N TYR A 82 -20.20 -7.35 1.92
CA TYR A 82 -18.75 -7.49 1.89
C TYR A 82 -18.23 -8.00 0.53
N SER A 83 -19.11 -8.59 -0.29
CA SER A 83 -18.83 -8.94 -1.68
C SER A 83 -18.87 -7.74 -2.63
N ILE A 84 -19.27 -6.54 -2.19
CA ILE A 84 -19.24 -5.33 -3.02
C ILE A 84 -17.80 -4.97 -3.43
N SER A 85 -16.81 -5.26 -2.59
CA SER A 85 -15.38 -5.17 -2.91
C SER A 85 -14.58 -6.01 -1.90
N LEU A 86 -14.37 -7.28 -2.22
CA LEU A 86 -13.65 -8.23 -1.36
C LEU A 86 -12.22 -7.76 -1.10
N GLU A 87 -11.56 -7.27 -2.13
CA GLU A 87 -10.17 -6.81 -2.15
C GLU A 87 -10.00 -5.51 -1.36
N GLY A 88 -10.97 -4.61 -1.47
CA GLY A 88 -11.02 -3.37 -0.69
C GLY A 88 -11.14 -3.66 0.81
N THR A 89 -12.03 -4.58 1.17
CA THR A 89 -12.23 -5.02 2.57
C THR A 89 -11.00 -5.73 3.11
N ALA A 90 -10.43 -6.67 2.35
CA ALA A 90 -9.21 -7.38 2.73
C ALA A 90 -8.02 -6.42 2.92
N SER A 91 -7.88 -5.43 2.04
CA SER A 91 -6.85 -4.39 2.14
C SER A 91 -7.02 -3.54 3.40
N LEU A 92 -8.26 -3.14 3.73
CA LEU A 92 -8.56 -2.38 4.93
C LEU A 92 -8.19 -3.16 6.20
N ILE A 93 -8.50 -4.46 6.25
CA ILE A 93 -8.14 -5.33 7.39
C ILE A 93 -6.62 -5.37 7.56
N ILE A 94 -5.87 -5.56 6.47
CA ILE A 94 -4.41 -5.54 6.53
C ILE A 94 -3.90 -4.20 7.03
N PHE A 95 -4.40 -3.08 6.48
CA PHE A 95 -3.98 -1.75 6.92
C PHE A 95 -4.31 -1.48 8.39
N ALA A 96 -5.46 -1.96 8.88
CA ALA A 96 -5.82 -1.86 10.29
C ALA A 96 -4.81 -2.61 11.17
N LEU A 97 -4.50 -3.87 10.84
CA LEU A 97 -3.50 -4.65 11.58
C LEU A 97 -2.15 -3.94 11.61
N LEU A 98 -1.68 -3.46 10.46
CA LEU A 98 -0.41 -2.76 10.33
C LEU A 98 -0.39 -1.44 11.11
N ALA A 99 -1.49 -0.67 11.09
CA ALA A 99 -1.60 0.59 11.81
C ALA A 99 -1.63 0.38 13.33
N PHE A 100 -2.43 -0.57 13.81
CA PHE A 100 -2.51 -0.88 15.23
C PHE A 100 -1.18 -1.44 15.77
N THR A 101 -0.43 -2.22 14.99
CA THR A 101 0.91 -2.69 15.39
C THR A 101 2.04 -1.72 15.08
N SER A 102 1.74 -0.53 14.56
CA SER A 102 2.71 0.55 14.33
C SER A 102 2.94 1.37 15.60
N ASN A 103 3.32 0.71 16.70
CA ASN A 103 3.69 1.36 17.97
C ASN A 103 4.91 0.69 18.64
N ASP A 104 5.62 1.45 19.48
CA ASP A 104 6.88 0.99 20.08
C ASP A 104 6.69 -0.22 21.00
N TRP A 105 5.53 -0.30 21.65
CA TRP A 105 5.16 -1.45 22.49
C TRP A 105 5.04 -2.73 21.67
N SER A 106 4.35 -2.69 20.52
CA SER A 106 4.15 -3.83 19.63
C SER A 106 5.47 -4.28 19.00
N VAL A 107 6.31 -3.34 18.57
CA VAL A 107 7.65 -3.64 18.04
C VAL A 107 8.48 -4.38 19.09
N LYS A 108 8.51 -3.89 20.33
CA LYS A 108 9.25 -4.50 21.44
C LYS A 108 8.68 -5.87 21.83
N LYS A 109 7.35 -6.01 21.87
CA LYS A 109 6.66 -7.24 22.30
C LYS A 109 6.76 -8.36 21.27
N MET A 110 6.52 -8.06 19.99
CA MET A 110 6.42 -9.07 18.93
C MET A 110 7.76 -9.43 18.27
N LYS A 111 8.79 -8.58 18.38
CA LYS A 111 10.16 -8.83 17.87
C LYS A 111 10.15 -9.32 16.40
N LYS A 112 10.62 -10.55 16.13
CA LYS A 112 10.68 -11.12 14.76
C LYS A 112 9.30 -11.27 14.13
N ASN A 113 8.25 -11.53 14.92
CA ASN A 113 6.88 -11.65 14.42
C ASN A 113 6.30 -10.32 13.96
N TRP A 114 6.76 -9.19 14.52
CA TRP A 114 6.39 -7.86 14.03
C TRP A 114 6.79 -7.68 12.57
N ARG A 115 8.02 -8.09 12.23
CA ARG A 115 8.51 -8.00 10.85
C ARG A 115 7.72 -8.90 9.90
N ARG A 116 7.30 -10.09 10.34
CA ARG A 116 6.45 -11.00 9.56
C ARG A 116 5.06 -10.40 9.32
N LEU A 117 4.44 -9.84 10.36
CA LEU A 117 3.15 -9.15 10.22
C LEU A 117 3.27 -7.98 9.24
N HIS A 118 4.32 -7.17 9.35
CA HIS A 118 4.52 -6.03 8.46
C HIS A 118 4.89 -6.41 7.01
N GLN A 119 5.18 -7.69 6.72
CA GLN A 119 5.28 -8.18 5.34
C GLN A 119 3.92 -8.33 4.67
N LEU A 120 2.80 -8.34 5.42
CA LEU A 120 1.46 -8.31 4.83
C LEU A 120 1.21 -7.06 3.98
N THR A 121 2.02 -6.02 4.12
CA THR A 121 2.01 -4.88 3.21
C THR A 121 2.23 -5.31 1.75
N TYR A 122 2.93 -6.42 1.50
CA TYR A 122 3.13 -6.94 0.16
C TYR A 122 1.83 -7.53 -0.40
N THR A 123 1.07 -8.25 0.43
CA THR A 123 -0.27 -8.73 0.07
C THR A 123 -1.20 -7.56 -0.19
N ALA A 124 -1.18 -6.53 0.66
CA ALA A 124 -1.98 -5.33 0.47
C ALA A 124 -1.64 -4.62 -0.85
N LEU A 125 -0.37 -4.57 -1.26
CA LEU A 125 0.03 -3.96 -2.53
C LEU A 125 -0.68 -4.61 -3.73
N PHE A 126 -0.74 -5.94 -3.77
CA PHE A 126 -1.43 -6.68 -4.83
C PHE A 126 -2.96 -6.53 -4.75
N LEU A 127 -3.53 -6.59 -3.54
CA LEU A 127 -4.96 -6.40 -3.35
C LEU A 127 -5.42 -4.99 -3.76
N LEU A 128 -4.65 -3.94 -3.43
CA LEU A 128 -4.95 -2.58 -3.89
C LEU A 128 -4.89 -2.47 -5.42
N PHE A 129 -3.90 -3.10 -6.05
CA PHE A 129 -3.78 -3.08 -7.51
C PHE A 129 -5.03 -3.66 -8.18
N TRP A 130 -5.53 -4.79 -7.68
CA TRP A 130 -6.74 -5.42 -8.20
C TRP A 130 -8.00 -4.59 -7.88
N HIS A 131 -8.11 -4.08 -6.65
CA HIS A 131 -9.24 -3.24 -6.23
C HIS A 131 -9.42 -2.01 -7.12
N ILE A 132 -8.32 -1.35 -7.53
CA ILE A 132 -8.38 -0.18 -8.41
C ILE A 132 -8.86 -0.59 -9.81
N GLN A 133 -8.44 -1.76 -10.32
CA GLN A 133 -8.88 -2.24 -11.63
C GLN A 133 -10.37 -2.56 -11.65
N GLU A 134 -10.89 -3.21 -10.62
CA GLU A 134 -12.33 -3.47 -10.46
C GLU A 134 -13.12 -2.16 -10.40
N LYS A 135 -12.65 -1.16 -9.64
CA LYS A 135 -13.27 0.18 -9.63
C LYS A 135 -13.35 0.81 -11.03
N MET A 136 -12.38 0.53 -11.90
CA MET A 136 -12.33 1.07 -13.27
C MET A 136 -13.29 0.40 -14.24
N SER A 137 -13.71 -0.86 -14.01
CA SER A 137 -14.67 -1.53 -14.91
C SER A 137 -16.02 -0.83 -14.90
N ASP A 138 -16.41 -0.29 -13.74
CA ASP A 138 -17.77 0.19 -13.54
C ASP A 138 -17.89 1.72 -13.64
N HIS A 139 -16.86 2.49 -13.21
CA HIS A 139 -16.96 3.95 -13.10
C HIS A 139 -15.63 4.67 -13.38
N TRP A 140 -15.50 5.27 -14.56
CA TRP A 140 -14.31 6.05 -14.93
C TRP A 140 -14.29 7.42 -14.25
N ASN A 141 -13.23 7.68 -13.49
CA ASN A 141 -12.90 8.99 -12.93
C ASN A 141 -11.48 9.37 -13.35
N ILE A 142 -11.21 10.66 -13.59
CA ILE A 142 -9.89 11.16 -14.02
C ILE A 142 -8.73 10.76 -13.07
N LEU A 143 -9.02 10.50 -11.79
CA LEU A 143 -8.03 10.05 -10.81
C LEU A 143 -7.62 8.58 -11.02
N THR A 144 -8.52 7.73 -11.54
CA THR A 144 -8.29 6.27 -11.59
C THR A 144 -7.13 5.85 -12.50
N PRO A 145 -6.90 6.43 -13.70
CA PRO A 145 -5.71 6.11 -14.48
C PRO A 145 -4.41 6.55 -13.80
N ILE A 146 -4.44 7.68 -13.10
CA ILE A 146 -3.28 8.20 -12.37
C ILE A 146 -2.92 7.23 -11.23
N GLU A 147 -3.92 6.78 -10.48
CA GLU A 147 -3.76 5.79 -9.41
C GLU A 147 -3.20 4.47 -9.94
N LEU A 148 -3.72 3.98 -11.07
CA LEU A 148 -3.23 2.74 -11.69
C LEU A 148 -1.78 2.87 -12.17
N ILE A 149 -1.43 3.99 -12.81
CA ILE A 149 -0.04 4.26 -13.22
C ILE A 149 0.88 4.33 -11.99
N ALA A 150 0.48 5.04 -10.94
CA ALA A 150 1.25 5.10 -9.70
C ALA A 150 1.43 3.70 -9.07
N MET A 151 0.35 2.89 -9.06
CA MET A 151 0.34 1.55 -8.49
C MET A 151 1.20 0.55 -9.31
N THR A 152 1.14 0.62 -10.64
CA THR A 152 1.99 -0.20 -11.52
C THR A 152 3.47 0.14 -11.33
N ILE A 153 3.82 1.43 -11.25
CA ILE A 153 5.20 1.88 -11.03
C ILE A 153 5.74 1.38 -9.69
N ILE A 154 5.00 1.57 -8.59
CA ILE A 154 5.48 1.14 -7.27
C ILE A 154 5.59 -0.39 -7.19
N THR A 155 4.68 -1.12 -7.83
CA THR A 155 4.70 -2.59 -7.89
C THR A 155 5.90 -3.08 -8.68
N ALA A 156 6.19 -2.49 -9.85
CA ALA A 156 7.37 -2.81 -10.64
C ALA A 156 8.67 -2.50 -9.88
N LEU A 157 8.75 -1.35 -9.19
CA LEU A 157 9.90 -1.00 -8.35
C LEU A 157 10.07 -1.98 -7.17
N PHE A 158 8.97 -2.43 -6.59
CA PHE A 158 8.98 -3.42 -5.52
C PHE A 158 9.49 -4.78 -6.02
N LEU A 159 9.00 -5.27 -7.17
CA LEU A 159 9.46 -6.51 -7.79
C LEU A 159 10.94 -6.44 -8.16
N LYS A 160 11.38 -5.32 -8.77
CA LYS A 160 12.79 -5.08 -9.09
C LYS A 160 13.66 -5.13 -7.82
N ARG A 161 13.25 -4.44 -6.75
CA ARG A 161 13.94 -4.51 -5.46
C ARG A 161 14.04 -5.96 -4.97
N ARG A 162 12.95 -6.73 -5.02
CA ARG A 162 12.91 -8.10 -4.52
C ARG A 162 13.83 -9.03 -5.31
N TRP A 163 13.86 -8.87 -6.64
CA TRP A 163 14.76 -9.59 -7.52
C TRP A 163 16.24 -9.29 -7.22
N LEU A 164 16.58 -8.02 -6.96
CA LEU A 164 17.95 -7.64 -6.57
C LEU A 164 18.37 -8.20 -5.20
N GLU A 165 17.45 -8.29 -4.23
CA GLU A 165 17.70 -8.93 -2.94
C GLU A 165 17.97 -10.44 -3.14
N TYR A 166 17.12 -11.13 -3.90
CA TYR A 166 17.27 -12.56 -4.20
C TYR A 166 18.60 -12.87 -4.91
N ARG A 167 18.98 -12.07 -5.92
CA ARG A 167 20.24 -12.25 -6.64
C ARG A 167 21.46 -12.14 -5.71
N LYS A 168 21.45 -11.20 -4.77
CA LYS A 168 22.54 -11.03 -3.80
C LYS A 168 22.64 -12.21 -2.84
N GLU A 169 21.51 -12.75 -2.39
CA GLU A 169 21.47 -13.94 -1.53
C GLU A 169 22.05 -15.15 -2.26
N TYR A 170 21.68 -15.34 -3.53
CA TYR A 170 22.23 -16.40 -4.39
C TYR A 170 23.74 -16.27 -4.59
N GLU A 171 24.23 -15.08 -4.95
CA GLU A 171 25.67 -14.83 -5.15
C GLU A 171 26.49 -15.07 -3.87
N GLN A 172 25.94 -14.75 -2.69
CA GLN A 172 26.60 -15.03 -1.41
C GLN A 172 26.65 -16.51 -1.08
N GLN A 173 25.60 -17.27 -1.40
CA GLN A 173 25.57 -18.71 -1.18
C GLN A 173 26.56 -19.42 -2.12
N ALA A 174 26.60 -19.04 -3.40
CA ALA A 174 27.56 -19.58 -4.36
C ALA A 174 29.01 -19.34 -3.92
N LYS A 175 29.33 -18.14 -3.40
CA LYS A 175 30.68 -17.84 -2.87
C LYS A 175 31.07 -18.69 -1.66
N LYS A 176 30.11 -19.02 -0.79
CA LYS A 176 30.36 -19.89 0.38
C LYS A 176 30.57 -21.36 0.03
N GLN A 177 30.20 -21.79 -1.17
CA GLN A 177 30.40 -23.16 -1.64
C GLN A 177 31.77 -23.36 -2.33
N ILE A 178 32.45 -22.27 -2.69
CA ILE A 178 33.76 -22.28 -3.36
C ILE A 178 34.92 -22.15 -2.36
N ILE A 179 34.62 -21.76 -1.11
CA ILE A 179 35.57 -21.64 0.02
C ILE A 179 35.34 -22.82 0.95
#